data_AF-M3B4K7-F1
#
_entry.id   AF-M3B4K7-F1
#
_cell.length_a   1.000
_cell.length_b   1.000
_cell.length_c   1.000
_cell.angle_alpha   90.00
_cell.angle_beta   90.00
_cell.angle_gamma   90.00
#
_symmetry.space_group_name_H-M   'P 1'
#
loop_
_entity.id
_entity.type
_entity.pdbx_description
1 polymer ?
#
loop_
_entity_poly.entity_id
_entity_poly.type
_entity_poly.pdbx_seq_one_letter_code
_entity_poly.pdbx_strand_id
1 'polypeptide(L)'
;SQTDSVDSIQSAAPADPVLPPLQNPIPDKSDLHNFELNNVDDPNSWDVLKPRPSAEDQATQVYSLERRAEQLYSAEHLRLIFEDPKLLTKFSAFLRKYRPWRVPILQYYWNATKAIRAIEYANAIVESLSEKAAPHTSTAHPPGSTPHSKLYAAAKEAFDELLRDDLHYFIAQAYIQIVSVVIRSRITGTLAAHLQEASNGLAEIFCITDPSRPDNPIILISEQFTRLSGYNSQYILGRNCRFLQGPGTTIDSRRRIAISCQEAKDHTEILVNYRRDGSPFLCLVMIAPLLDSRGNVRYFLGAQVDISGLLKNCSGVESLAQLVEQQSQKHANSAHDDVRKKADPLQNVKSLSEMFNAAELDIVRKHGGALSKVLISTSSDESDDEIESGSSMNDPAAGLMLKDGTAGFLSGIYKHYLLLRPAPPLRILFASPTLRVPGILQSPFLNRIGGSTRMRADLQNAFQDGKAVTARVKWLAVPNANGEGVGTTRWVHCTPLSHVSGGIGLWMVVLVRPD
;
A
#
# COMPACT_ATOMS: atom_id res chain seq x y z
N SER A 1 40.63 -51.09 -38.59
CA SER A 1 39.43 -51.71 -38.00
C SER A 1 39.74 -51.93 -36.53
N GLN A 2 38.98 -51.29 -35.63
CA GLN A 2 37.88 -51.93 -34.88
C GLN A 2 38.42 -53.03 -33.96
N THR A 3 38.63 -52.72 -32.67
CA THR A 3 37.68 -52.83 -31.54
C THR A 3 37.53 -54.25 -31.04
N ASP A 4 37.87 -54.47 -29.77
CA ASP A 4 37.12 -55.29 -28.80
C ASP A 4 37.79 -55.11 -27.41
N SER A 5 37.09 -54.49 -26.45
CA SER A 5 36.26 -55.13 -25.38
C SER A 5 37.17 -55.50 -24.17
N VAL A 6 36.91 -55.18 -22.89
CA VAL A 6 35.70 -55.37 -22.06
C VAL A 6 35.81 -54.56 -20.73
N ASP A 7 34.66 -53.99 -20.32
CA ASP A 7 34.11 -53.60 -19.00
C ASP A 7 34.86 -52.82 -17.92
N SER A 8 34.18 -51.75 -17.46
CA SER A 8 34.08 -51.40 -16.04
C SER A 8 32.75 -50.70 -15.73
N ILE A 9 32.11 -51.22 -14.68
CA ILE A 9 30.80 -50.93 -14.11
C ILE A 9 30.64 -49.45 -13.69
N GLN A 10 29.50 -48.82 -14.02
CA GLN A 10 29.05 -47.61 -13.31
C GLN A 10 27.60 -47.73 -12.83
N SER A 11 27.49 -47.45 -11.53
CA SER A 11 26.34 -47.43 -10.65
C SER A 11 25.21 -46.53 -11.14
N ALA A 12 23.98 -47.05 -11.16
CA ALA A 12 22.75 -46.29 -11.31
C ALA A 12 22.47 -45.45 -10.05
N ALA A 13 22.34 -44.13 -10.20
CA ALA A 13 21.68 -43.26 -9.22
C ALA A 13 20.19 -43.10 -9.59
N PRO A 14 19.27 -42.97 -8.63
CA PRO A 14 17.86 -42.81 -8.94
C PRO A 14 17.58 -41.43 -9.54
N ALA A 15 16.74 -41.40 -10.57
CA ALA A 15 16.23 -40.17 -11.17
C ALA A 15 15.35 -39.42 -10.14
N ASP A 16 15.74 -38.19 -9.80
CA ASP A 16 14.86 -37.26 -9.10
C ASP A 16 13.64 -36.92 -9.97
N PRO A 17 12.46 -36.72 -9.37
CA PRO A 17 11.26 -36.38 -10.12
C PRO A 17 11.40 -34.96 -10.67
N VAL A 18 11.47 -34.85 -12.00
CA VAL A 18 11.39 -33.56 -12.70
C VAL A 18 10.06 -32.91 -12.36
N LEU A 19 10.09 -31.91 -11.48
CA LEU A 19 8.93 -31.08 -11.17
C LEU A 19 8.68 -30.11 -12.32
N PRO A 20 7.41 -29.84 -12.68
CA PRO A 20 7.08 -28.99 -13.81
C PRO A 20 7.41 -27.52 -13.52
N PRO A 21 7.81 -26.73 -14.54
CA PRO A 21 8.04 -25.29 -14.39
C PRO A 21 6.74 -24.55 -14.02
N LEU A 22 6.88 -23.51 -13.18
CA LEU A 22 5.76 -22.71 -12.66
C LEU A 22 4.94 -21.98 -13.73
N GLN A 23 5.46 -21.80 -14.96
CA GLN A 23 4.73 -21.34 -16.12
C GLN A 23 5.34 -21.95 -17.41
N ASN A 24 4.50 -22.54 -18.27
CA ASN A 24 4.90 -22.95 -19.61
C ASN A 24 4.94 -21.71 -20.53
N PRO A 25 6.05 -21.41 -21.21
CA PRO A 25 6.01 -20.48 -22.33
C PRO A 25 5.09 -21.05 -23.42
N ILE A 26 4.19 -20.22 -23.93
CA ILE A 26 3.15 -20.56 -24.91
C ILE A 26 3.79 -21.26 -26.13
N PRO A 27 3.19 -22.35 -26.66
CA PRO A 27 3.79 -23.18 -27.70
C PRO A 27 3.57 -22.67 -29.13
N ASP A 28 3.47 -21.34 -29.34
CA ASP A 28 3.34 -20.80 -30.70
C ASP A 28 4.33 -19.64 -30.92
N LYS A 29 5.51 -20.02 -31.41
CA LYS A 29 6.68 -19.16 -31.68
C LYS A 29 6.80 -18.84 -33.17
N SER A 30 5.71 -18.72 -33.92
CA SER A 30 5.81 -18.57 -35.37
C SER A 30 6.23 -17.19 -35.87
N ASP A 31 6.24 -16.13 -35.05
CA ASP A 31 6.63 -14.77 -35.51
C ASP A 31 7.69 -14.05 -34.66
N LEU A 32 8.45 -14.79 -33.83
CA LEU A 32 9.56 -14.25 -33.04
C LEU A 32 10.91 -14.72 -33.57
N HIS A 33 11.19 -14.47 -34.85
CA HIS A 33 12.53 -14.71 -35.39
C HIS A 33 13.48 -13.54 -35.12
N ASN A 34 14.57 -13.91 -34.42
CA ASN A 34 15.86 -13.23 -34.29
C ASN A 34 16.06 -12.23 -33.15
N PHE A 35 15.97 -12.75 -31.91
CA PHE A 35 16.92 -12.34 -30.88
C PHE A 35 17.65 -13.58 -30.40
N GLU A 36 18.94 -13.68 -30.74
CA GLU A 36 19.85 -14.62 -30.09
C GLU A 36 19.83 -14.32 -28.59
N LEU A 37 19.22 -15.24 -27.83
CA LEU A 37 19.36 -15.30 -26.38
C LEU A 37 20.84 -15.60 -26.10
N ASN A 38 21.61 -14.57 -25.79
CA ASN A 38 22.94 -14.75 -25.23
C ASN A 38 22.79 -15.45 -23.88
N ASN A 39 23.21 -16.72 -23.85
CA ASN A 39 23.31 -17.58 -22.66
C ASN A 39 24.40 -17.06 -21.71
N VAL A 40 24.18 -15.90 -21.10
CA VAL A 40 24.92 -15.46 -19.91
C VAL A 40 23.99 -15.65 -18.70
N ASP A 41 23.41 -16.85 -18.59
CA ASP A 41 22.79 -17.29 -17.36
C ASP A 41 23.90 -17.81 -16.46
N ASP A 42 24.13 -17.09 -15.36
CA ASP A 42 24.89 -17.60 -14.22
C ASP A 42 24.26 -18.94 -13.79
N PRO A 43 25.01 -20.05 -13.76
CA PRO A 43 24.49 -21.37 -13.40
C PRO A 43 23.86 -21.39 -11.99
N ASN A 44 24.12 -20.41 -11.14
CA ASN A 44 23.49 -20.27 -9.83
C ASN A 44 22.14 -19.51 -9.88
N SER A 45 21.71 -18.96 -11.02
CA SER A 45 20.39 -18.30 -11.18
C SER A 45 19.19 -19.27 -11.09
N TRP A 46 19.45 -20.59 -11.03
CA TRP A 46 18.43 -21.64 -10.93
C TRP A 46 18.27 -22.24 -9.53
N ASP A 47 19.04 -21.78 -8.54
CA ASP A 47 18.92 -22.27 -7.17
C ASP A 47 17.67 -21.65 -6.51
N VAL A 48 16.58 -22.42 -6.48
CA VAL A 48 15.28 -22.11 -5.85
C VAL A 48 15.37 -22.19 -4.31
N LEU A 49 16.45 -21.67 -3.74
CA LEU A 49 16.62 -21.57 -2.31
C LEU A 49 16.36 -20.13 -1.90
N LYS A 50 15.49 -19.93 -0.90
CA LYS A 50 15.39 -18.64 -0.18
C LYS A 50 16.83 -18.15 0.07
N PRO A 51 17.21 -16.93 -0.35
CA PRO A 51 18.57 -16.45 -0.13
C PRO A 51 18.92 -16.68 1.34
N ARG A 52 20.11 -17.24 1.61
CA ARG A 52 20.57 -17.42 2.98
C ARG A 52 20.46 -16.05 3.66
N PRO A 53 19.74 -15.93 4.78
CA PRO A 53 19.61 -14.66 5.48
C PRO A 53 21.00 -14.05 5.66
N SER A 54 21.13 -12.75 5.38
CA SER A 54 22.39 -12.04 5.60
C SER A 54 22.87 -12.22 7.05
N ALA A 55 24.15 -11.99 7.36
CA ALA A 55 24.63 -12.09 8.74
C ALA A 55 23.83 -11.16 9.71
N GLU A 56 23.28 -10.05 9.21
CA GLU A 56 22.32 -9.21 9.93
C GLU A 56 20.95 -9.89 10.10
N ASP A 57 20.39 -10.52 9.05
CA ASP A 57 19.12 -11.26 9.16
C ASP A 57 19.24 -12.53 10.04
N GLN A 58 20.42 -13.14 10.12
CA GLN A 58 20.73 -14.27 11.01
C GLN A 58 20.84 -13.82 12.47
N ALA A 59 21.41 -12.64 12.72
CA ALA A 59 21.41 -12.01 14.06
C ALA A 59 20.02 -11.49 14.46
N THR A 60 19.15 -11.21 13.48
CA THR A 60 17.82 -10.62 13.68
C THR A 60 16.70 -11.57 13.23
N GLN A 61 16.63 -12.78 13.79
CA GLN A 61 15.49 -13.72 13.62
C GLN A 61 14.09 -13.13 13.99
N VAL A 62 14.01 -11.84 14.31
CA VAL A 62 12.82 -11.06 14.70
C VAL A 62 12.12 -10.39 13.51
N TYR A 63 12.79 -10.11 12.38
CA TYR A 63 12.18 -9.40 11.24
C TYR A 63 12.32 -10.15 9.90
N SER A 64 11.18 -10.41 9.25
CA SER A 64 11.08 -10.82 7.84
C SER A 64 10.10 -9.88 7.14
N LEU A 65 10.48 -9.34 5.97
CA LEU A 65 9.63 -8.43 5.21
C LEU A 65 8.30 -9.08 4.82
N GLU A 66 8.33 -10.34 4.43
CA GLU A 66 7.14 -11.12 4.08
C GLU A 66 6.19 -11.21 5.29
N ARG A 67 6.72 -11.61 6.45
CA ARG A 67 5.93 -11.69 7.70
C ARG A 67 5.38 -10.34 8.12
N ARG A 68 6.15 -9.26 7.95
CA ARG A 68 5.69 -7.90 8.24
C ARG A 68 4.61 -7.45 7.26
N ALA A 69 4.73 -7.80 5.98
CA ALA A 69 3.69 -7.54 4.99
C ALA A 69 2.40 -8.33 5.30
N GLU A 70 2.50 -9.58 5.77
CA GLU A 70 1.35 -10.36 6.22
C GLU A 70 0.65 -9.71 7.43
N GLN A 71 1.42 -9.27 8.44
CA GLN A 71 0.88 -8.54 9.59
C GLN A 71 0.23 -7.22 9.19
N LEU A 72 0.80 -6.52 8.21
CA LEU A 72 0.24 -5.27 7.69
C LEU A 72 -1.17 -5.47 7.10
N TYR A 73 -1.49 -6.63 6.56
CA TYR A 73 -2.82 -6.94 6.00
C TYR A 73 -3.61 -7.95 6.84
N SER A 74 -3.25 -8.15 8.12
CA SER A 74 -3.89 -9.14 8.97
C SER A 74 -5.20 -8.64 9.60
N ALA A 75 -6.04 -9.60 10.01
CA ALA A 75 -7.28 -9.31 10.73
C ALA A 75 -7.01 -8.59 12.06
N GLU A 76 -5.93 -8.95 12.75
CA GLU A 76 -5.49 -8.31 14.00
C GLU A 76 -5.16 -6.83 13.78
N HIS A 77 -4.52 -6.49 12.66
CA HIS A 77 -4.23 -5.10 12.34
C HIS A 77 -5.51 -4.28 12.13
N LEU A 78 -6.50 -4.80 11.40
CA LEU A 78 -7.78 -4.11 11.21
C LEU A 78 -8.55 -3.97 12.53
N ARG A 79 -8.54 -4.99 13.40
CA ARG A 79 -9.17 -4.92 14.73
C ARG A 79 -8.55 -3.81 15.56
N LEU A 80 -7.23 -3.71 15.58
CA LEU A 80 -6.51 -2.66 16.30
C LEU A 80 -6.89 -1.26 15.78
N ILE A 81 -7.03 -1.09 14.46
CA ILE A 81 -7.55 0.16 13.87
C ILE A 81 -8.96 0.49 14.37
N PHE A 82 -9.83 -0.51 14.59
CA PHE A 82 -11.19 -0.31 15.08
C PHE A 82 -11.28 -0.11 16.59
N GLU A 83 -10.33 -0.63 17.36
CA GLU A 83 -10.24 -0.48 18.81
C GLU A 83 -9.69 0.89 19.23
N ASP A 84 -8.80 1.50 18.44
CA ASP A 84 -8.30 2.86 18.69
C ASP A 84 -9.24 3.94 18.08
N PRO A 85 -9.86 4.82 18.90
CA PRO A 85 -10.79 5.83 18.41
C PRO A 85 -10.19 6.82 17.39
N LYS A 86 -8.90 7.17 17.53
CA LYS A 86 -8.22 8.08 16.61
C LYS A 86 -8.01 7.39 15.26
N LEU A 87 -7.57 6.14 15.27
CA LEU A 87 -7.35 5.35 14.05
C LEU A 87 -8.67 5.02 13.34
N LEU A 88 -9.72 4.65 14.08
CA LEU A 88 -11.05 4.45 13.53
C LEU A 88 -11.60 5.72 12.88
N THR A 89 -11.38 6.88 13.50
CA THR A 89 -11.77 8.18 12.92
C THR A 89 -11.04 8.44 11.60
N LYS A 90 -9.73 8.17 11.53
CA LYS A 90 -8.94 8.26 10.28
C LYS A 90 -9.48 7.29 9.22
N PHE A 91 -9.75 6.03 9.59
CA PHE A 91 -10.28 5.01 8.67
C PHE A 91 -11.68 5.37 8.14
N SER A 92 -12.57 5.83 9.02
CA SER A 92 -13.92 6.29 8.66
C SER A 92 -13.87 7.51 7.74
N ALA A 93 -13.00 8.48 8.03
CA ALA A 93 -12.78 9.64 7.16
C ALA A 93 -12.24 9.23 5.79
N PHE A 94 -11.32 8.27 5.73
CA PHE A 94 -10.82 7.68 4.50
C PHE A 94 -11.97 7.07 3.67
N LEU A 95 -12.82 6.22 4.28
CA LEU A 95 -13.96 5.63 3.58
C LEU A 95 -14.90 6.71 3.04
N ARG A 96 -15.28 7.70 3.85
CA ARG A 96 -16.16 8.79 3.39
C ARG A 96 -15.58 9.57 2.21
N LYS A 97 -14.26 9.81 2.23
CA LYS A 97 -13.58 10.61 1.20
C LYS A 97 -13.34 9.84 -0.09
N TYR A 98 -12.93 8.57 -0.01
CA TYR A 98 -12.44 7.81 -1.17
C TYR A 98 -13.31 6.62 -1.56
N ARG A 99 -14.09 6.05 -0.63
CA ARG A 99 -14.93 4.85 -0.84
C ARG A 99 -16.30 4.99 -0.13
N PRO A 100 -17.09 6.04 -0.42
CA PRO A 100 -18.31 6.35 0.34
C PRO A 100 -19.34 5.21 0.31
N TRP A 101 -19.38 4.42 -0.76
CA TRP A 101 -20.26 3.24 -0.88
C TRP A 101 -19.92 2.10 0.09
N ARG A 102 -18.76 2.13 0.75
CA ARG A 102 -18.33 1.13 1.75
C ARG A 102 -18.68 1.56 3.18
N VAL A 103 -19.06 2.82 3.41
CA VAL A 103 -19.46 3.33 4.73
C VAL A 103 -20.63 2.53 5.35
N PRO A 104 -21.68 2.12 4.59
CA PRO A 104 -22.75 1.29 5.14
C PRO A 104 -22.27 -0.05 5.72
N ILE A 105 -21.21 -0.64 5.16
CA ILE A 105 -20.66 -1.92 5.64
C ILE A 105 -19.96 -1.73 6.98
N LEU A 106 -19.17 -0.66 7.14
CA LEU A 106 -18.58 -0.29 8.42
C LEU A 106 -19.66 -0.03 9.48
N GLN A 107 -20.73 0.68 9.12
CA GLN A 107 -21.85 0.94 10.03
C GLN A 107 -22.59 -0.36 10.42
N TYR A 108 -22.81 -1.26 9.46
CA TYR A 108 -23.39 -2.56 9.73
C TYR A 108 -22.53 -3.39 10.68
N TYR A 109 -21.22 -3.50 10.41
CA TYR A 109 -20.27 -4.18 11.29
C TYR A 109 -20.31 -3.60 12.70
N TRP A 110 -20.34 -2.27 12.83
CA TRP A 110 -20.36 -1.62 14.15
C TRP A 110 -21.66 -1.91 14.92
N ASN A 111 -22.81 -1.77 14.25
CA ASN A 111 -24.11 -2.06 14.85
C ASN A 111 -24.24 -3.54 15.23
N ALA A 112 -23.74 -4.45 14.39
CA ALA A 112 -23.75 -5.89 14.67
C ALA A 112 -22.86 -6.23 15.86
N THR A 113 -21.65 -5.66 15.91
CA THR A 113 -20.73 -5.82 17.05
C THR A 113 -21.36 -5.26 18.33
N LYS A 114 -22.07 -4.13 18.24
CA LYS A 114 -22.80 -3.55 19.37
C LYS A 114 -23.87 -4.48 19.91
N ALA A 115 -24.68 -5.04 19.02
CA ALA A 115 -25.71 -6.00 19.37
C ALA A 115 -25.10 -7.28 19.99
N ILE A 116 -23.98 -7.76 19.45
CA ILE A 116 -23.22 -8.89 20.01
C ILE A 116 -22.79 -8.60 21.45
N ARG A 117 -22.16 -7.44 21.72
CA ARG A 117 -21.74 -7.07 23.09
C ARG A 117 -22.93 -6.92 24.05
N ALA A 118 -24.08 -6.44 23.56
CA ALA A 118 -25.30 -6.37 24.36
C ALA A 118 -25.84 -7.76 24.73
N ILE A 119 -25.81 -8.72 23.79
CA ILE A 119 -26.17 -10.12 24.06
C ILE A 119 -25.19 -10.76 25.04
N GLU A 120 -23.88 -10.52 24.88
CA GLU A 120 -22.85 -11.03 25.80
C GLU A 120 -23.00 -10.48 27.22
N TYR A 121 -23.35 -9.20 27.36
CA TYR A 121 -23.70 -8.62 28.66
C TYR A 121 -24.95 -9.27 29.27
N ALA A 122 -26.03 -9.43 28.48
CA ALA A 122 -27.24 -10.10 28.94
C ALA A 122 -26.97 -11.54 29.38
N ASN A 123 -26.21 -12.31 28.59
CA ASN A 123 -25.81 -13.68 28.91
C ASN A 123 -24.96 -13.74 30.19
N ALA A 124 -24.03 -12.80 30.40
CA ALA A 124 -23.22 -12.76 31.63
C ALA A 124 -24.08 -12.48 32.88
N ILE A 125 -25.11 -11.64 32.78
CA ILE A 125 -26.09 -11.44 33.86
C ILE A 125 -26.84 -12.75 34.12
N VAL A 126 -27.37 -13.39 33.08
CA VAL A 126 -28.11 -14.66 33.19
C VAL A 126 -27.27 -15.74 33.86
N GLU A 127 -26.00 -15.89 33.46
CA GLU A 127 -25.06 -16.81 34.09
C GLU A 127 -24.85 -16.47 35.57
N SER A 128 -24.65 -15.19 35.91
CA SER A 128 -24.48 -14.77 37.31
C SER A 128 -25.72 -15.02 38.19
N LEU A 129 -26.92 -14.96 37.61
CA LEU A 129 -28.18 -15.29 38.28
C LEU A 129 -28.37 -16.80 38.44
N SER A 130 -27.86 -17.60 37.50
CA SER A 130 -27.91 -19.06 37.60
C SER A 130 -26.94 -19.64 38.63
N GLU A 131 -25.77 -19.00 38.83
CA GLU A 131 -24.79 -19.39 39.86
C GLU A 131 -25.29 -19.06 41.28
N LYS A 132 -26.05 -17.97 41.42
CA LYS A 132 -26.69 -17.55 42.67
C LYS A 132 -28.11 -18.14 42.72
N ALA A 133 -28.23 -19.43 43.06
CA ALA A 133 -29.50 -20.15 43.16
C ALA A 133 -30.64 -19.26 43.70
N ALA A 134 -31.70 -19.08 42.91
CA ALA A 134 -32.86 -18.31 43.36
C ALA A 134 -33.61 -19.06 44.48
N PRO A 135 -34.07 -18.37 45.55
CA PRO A 135 -34.92 -18.96 46.59
C PRO A 135 -36.31 -19.39 46.09
N HIS A 136 -36.65 -19.15 44.83
CA HIS A 136 -37.98 -19.30 44.26
C HIS A 136 -37.95 -19.93 42.86
N THR A 137 -37.49 -21.16 42.70
CA THR A 137 -37.95 -22.02 41.58
C THR A 137 -37.54 -23.47 41.78
N SER A 138 -38.56 -24.34 41.89
CA SER A 138 -38.45 -25.79 41.83
C SER A 138 -38.92 -26.24 40.45
N THR A 139 -38.14 -25.96 39.39
CA THR A 139 -38.31 -26.56 38.06
C THR A 139 -37.01 -26.49 37.26
N ALA A 140 -36.85 -27.49 36.39
CA ALA A 140 -35.61 -27.88 35.73
C ALA A 140 -35.01 -26.84 34.76
N HIS A 141 -33.68 -26.78 34.83
CA HIS A 141 -32.71 -26.08 33.97
C HIS A 141 -32.65 -24.54 34.11
N PRO A 142 -31.49 -23.99 34.52
CA PRO A 142 -31.28 -22.54 34.50
C PRO A 142 -31.40 -22.00 33.06
N PRO A 143 -31.90 -20.77 32.87
CA PRO A 143 -31.90 -20.13 31.55
C PRO A 143 -30.47 -20.13 30.98
N GLY A 144 -30.30 -20.77 29.83
CA GLY A 144 -28.99 -20.89 29.18
C GLY A 144 -28.60 -19.65 28.38
N SER A 145 -27.31 -19.52 28.10
CA SER A 145 -26.77 -18.52 27.16
C SER A 145 -27.46 -18.63 25.80
N THR A 146 -27.92 -17.51 25.24
CA THR A 146 -28.57 -17.48 23.93
C THR A 146 -27.56 -17.06 22.85
N PRO A 147 -27.08 -17.96 21.99
CA PRO A 147 -26.19 -17.61 20.89
C PRO A 147 -27.00 -17.09 19.69
N HIS A 148 -26.54 -16.02 19.06
CA HIS A 148 -27.13 -15.51 17.82
C HIS A 148 -26.20 -15.77 16.63
N SER A 149 -26.00 -17.04 16.26
CA SER A 149 -24.99 -17.47 15.27
C SER A 149 -25.05 -16.71 13.93
N LYS A 150 -26.26 -16.41 13.44
CA LYS A 150 -26.46 -15.61 12.21
C LYS A 150 -25.92 -14.18 12.31
N LEU A 151 -26.00 -13.57 13.50
CA LEU A 151 -25.50 -12.20 13.72
C LEU A 151 -23.98 -12.19 13.77
N TYR A 152 -23.36 -13.17 14.45
CA TYR A 152 -21.91 -13.36 14.44
C TYR A 152 -21.38 -13.62 13.02
N ALA A 153 -22.06 -14.47 12.25
CA ALA A 153 -21.69 -14.76 10.86
C ALA A 153 -21.75 -13.49 10.00
N ALA A 154 -22.83 -12.71 10.10
CA ALA A 154 -22.98 -11.48 9.32
C ALA A 154 -21.99 -10.38 9.75
N ALA A 155 -21.70 -10.24 11.05
CA ALA A 155 -20.67 -9.33 11.54
C ALA A 155 -19.28 -9.73 11.01
N LYS A 156 -18.97 -11.03 11.02
CA LYS A 156 -17.72 -11.56 10.48
C LYS A 156 -17.61 -11.31 8.98
N GLU A 157 -18.66 -11.56 8.21
CA GLU A 157 -18.69 -11.32 6.77
C GLU A 157 -18.44 -9.83 6.44
N ALA A 158 -19.12 -8.92 7.16
CA ALA A 158 -18.88 -7.48 7.01
C ALA A 158 -17.44 -7.07 7.36
N PHE A 159 -16.85 -7.68 8.40
CA PHE A 159 -15.45 -7.48 8.77
C PHE A 159 -14.49 -8.00 7.69
N ASP A 160 -14.71 -9.23 7.19
CA ASP A 160 -13.88 -9.87 6.18
C ASP A 160 -13.93 -9.09 4.85
N GLU A 161 -15.07 -8.47 4.53
CA GLU A 161 -15.21 -7.54 3.41
C GLU A 161 -14.34 -6.28 3.56
N LEU A 162 -14.34 -5.66 4.73
CA LEU A 162 -13.50 -4.48 5.03
C LEU A 162 -12.00 -4.86 5.04
N LEU A 163 -11.68 -6.06 5.52
CA LEU A 163 -10.32 -6.60 5.54
C LEU A 163 -9.77 -6.83 4.13
N ARG A 164 -10.58 -7.43 3.24
CA ARG A 164 -10.13 -7.85 1.90
C ARG A 164 -9.68 -6.69 1.02
N ASP A 165 -10.43 -5.60 0.99
CA ASP A 165 -10.13 -4.47 0.10
C ASP A 165 -9.90 -3.17 0.86
N ASP A 166 -10.75 -2.81 1.82
CA ASP A 166 -10.74 -1.46 2.40
C ASP A 166 -9.49 -1.19 3.25
N LEU A 167 -8.99 -2.20 4.00
CA LEU A 167 -7.70 -2.11 4.70
C LEU A 167 -6.55 -1.85 3.70
N HIS A 168 -6.55 -2.54 2.56
CA HIS A 168 -5.51 -2.39 1.55
C HIS A 168 -5.46 -0.96 1.00
N TYR A 169 -6.61 -0.41 0.61
CA TYR A 169 -6.67 0.97 0.10
C TYR A 169 -6.35 2.01 1.18
N PHE A 170 -6.73 1.76 2.45
CA PHE A 170 -6.39 2.63 3.57
C PHE A 170 -4.86 2.72 3.76
N ILE A 171 -4.18 1.57 3.79
CA ILE A 171 -2.72 1.47 3.91
C ILE A 171 -2.03 2.09 2.69
N ALA A 172 -2.52 1.79 1.49
CA ALA A 172 -2.00 2.40 0.27
C ALA A 172 -2.07 3.93 0.32
N GLN A 173 -3.18 4.50 0.78
CA GLN A 173 -3.29 5.95 0.97
C GLN A 173 -2.29 6.50 1.98
N ALA A 174 -2.09 5.83 3.12
CA ALA A 174 -1.10 6.26 4.11
C ALA A 174 0.32 6.34 3.50
N TYR A 175 0.75 5.28 2.81
CA TYR A 175 2.07 5.26 2.16
C TYR A 175 2.18 6.25 1.00
N ILE A 176 1.13 6.45 0.21
CA ILE A 176 1.10 7.48 -0.85
C ILE A 176 1.40 8.86 -0.26
N GLN A 177 0.81 9.22 0.89
CA GLN A 177 1.05 10.52 1.51
C GLN A 177 2.52 10.68 1.94
N ILE A 178 3.08 9.67 2.62
CA ILE A 178 4.46 9.68 3.11
C ILE A 178 5.43 9.76 1.93
N VAL A 179 5.29 8.87 0.95
CA VAL A 179 6.12 8.82 -0.25
C VAL A 179 6.03 10.14 -1.02
N SER A 180 4.85 10.77 -1.05
CA SER A 180 4.68 12.06 -1.73
C SER A 180 5.42 13.20 -1.06
N VAL A 181 5.47 13.22 0.28
CA VAL A 181 6.26 14.20 1.03
C VAL A 181 7.75 13.93 0.82
N VAL A 182 8.19 12.68 1.00
CA VAL A 182 9.62 12.34 0.91
C VAL A 182 10.19 12.61 -0.47
N ILE A 183 9.52 12.18 -1.54
CA ILE A 183 10.01 12.41 -2.90
C ILE A 183 9.95 13.90 -3.25
N ARG A 184 8.91 14.64 -2.83
CA ARG A 184 8.85 16.10 -3.00
C ARG A 184 10.07 16.75 -2.35
N SER A 185 10.32 16.48 -1.07
CA SER A 185 11.45 17.04 -0.34
C SER A 185 12.80 16.65 -0.95
N ARG A 186 12.91 15.45 -1.53
CA ARG A 186 14.10 15.02 -2.27
C ARG A 186 14.29 15.83 -3.55
N ILE A 187 13.24 16.02 -4.35
CA ILE A 187 13.28 16.80 -5.60
C ILE A 187 13.58 18.27 -5.32
N THR A 188 13.02 18.84 -4.24
CA THR A 188 13.23 20.25 -3.86
C THR A 188 14.52 20.49 -3.08
N GLY A 189 15.26 19.43 -2.71
CA GLY A 189 16.49 19.52 -1.91
C GLY A 189 16.27 19.94 -0.45
N THR A 190 15.05 19.79 0.07
CA THR A 190 14.67 20.14 1.46
C THR A 190 14.61 18.92 2.39
N LEU A 191 14.92 17.72 1.89
CA LEU A 191 14.92 16.51 2.70
C LEU A 191 16.01 16.58 3.78
N ALA A 192 15.58 16.55 5.05
CA ALA A 192 16.48 16.57 6.20
C ALA A 192 17.51 15.43 6.12
N ALA A 193 18.76 15.70 6.49
CA ALA A 193 19.88 14.76 6.36
C ALA A 193 19.60 13.38 7.01
N HIS A 194 18.95 13.36 8.18
CA HIS A 194 18.59 12.11 8.87
C HIS A 194 17.51 11.28 8.15
N LEU A 195 16.73 11.88 7.26
CA LEU A 195 15.76 11.17 6.39
C LEU A 195 16.35 10.81 5.03
N GLN A 196 17.55 11.30 4.69
CA GLN A 196 18.22 10.93 3.45
C GLN A 196 18.65 9.46 3.46
N GLU A 197 19.16 8.95 4.60
CA GLU A 197 19.50 7.53 4.75
C GLU A 197 18.27 6.63 4.64
N ALA A 198 17.14 6.98 5.27
CA ALA A 198 15.86 6.29 5.11
C ALA A 198 15.29 6.40 3.68
N SER A 199 15.70 7.44 2.94
CA SER A 199 15.32 7.69 1.55
C SER A 199 16.21 6.99 0.52
N ASN A 200 17.36 6.41 0.91
CA ASN A 200 18.31 5.81 -0.04
C ASN A 200 17.72 4.60 -0.81
N GLY A 201 16.60 4.04 -0.34
CA GLY A 201 15.81 3.02 -1.06
C GLY A 201 14.59 3.56 -1.82
N LEU A 202 14.13 4.79 -1.55
CA LEU A 202 12.99 5.42 -2.24
C LEU A 202 13.41 5.97 -3.60
N ALA A 203 13.91 5.09 -4.47
CA ALA A 203 14.20 5.40 -5.86
C ALA A 203 12.90 5.44 -6.67
N GLU A 204 12.73 6.49 -7.45
CA GLU A 204 11.66 6.54 -8.44
C GLU A 204 12.04 5.63 -9.61
N ILE A 205 11.23 4.62 -9.82
CA ILE A 205 11.48 3.62 -10.85
C ILE A 205 10.33 3.69 -11.83
N PHE A 206 10.67 3.71 -13.11
CA PHE A 206 9.67 3.85 -14.16
C PHE A 206 9.84 2.76 -15.20
N CYS A 207 8.72 2.28 -15.71
CA CYS A 207 8.67 1.46 -16.90
C CYS A 207 7.48 1.84 -17.79
N ILE A 208 7.62 1.64 -19.09
CA ILE A 208 6.50 1.73 -20.04
C ILE A 208 6.25 0.33 -20.60
N THR A 209 4.99 -0.09 -20.63
CA THR A 209 4.57 -1.37 -21.22
C THR A 209 3.66 -1.14 -22.44
N ASP A 210 3.63 -2.10 -23.36
CA ASP A 210 2.84 -2.06 -24.59
C ASP A 210 1.73 -3.12 -24.58
N PRO A 211 0.48 -2.77 -24.23
CA PRO A 211 -0.62 -3.72 -24.17
C PRO A 211 -1.11 -4.19 -25.55
N SER A 212 -0.63 -3.57 -26.65
CA SER A 212 -0.95 -4.05 -28.00
C SER A 212 -0.15 -5.27 -28.41
N ARG A 213 0.88 -5.64 -27.63
CA ARG A 213 1.69 -6.83 -27.84
C ARG A 213 1.24 -7.95 -26.89
N PRO A 214 1.43 -9.23 -27.28
CA PRO A 214 1.14 -10.36 -26.42
C PRO A 214 1.80 -10.16 -25.05
N ASP A 215 1.01 -10.37 -23.99
CA ASP A 215 1.48 -10.35 -22.61
C ASP A 215 1.88 -8.97 -22.03
N ASN A 216 1.56 -7.85 -22.71
CA ASN A 216 1.84 -6.48 -22.25
C ASN A 216 3.30 -6.28 -21.78
N PRO A 217 4.30 -6.49 -22.65
CA PRO A 217 5.71 -6.46 -22.29
C PRO A 217 6.21 -5.05 -22.00
N ILE A 218 7.24 -4.96 -21.17
CA ILE A 218 7.98 -3.72 -20.91
C ILE A 218 8.79 -3.34 -22.17
N ILE A 219 8.61 -2.11 -22.63
CA ILE A 219 9.32 -1.57 -23.80
C ILE A 219 10.36 -0.50 -23.41
N LEU A 220 10.21 0.15 -22.26
CA LEU A 220 11.14 1.16 -21.78
C LEU A 220 11.30 1.07 -20.26
N ILE A 221 12.50 1.32 -19.75
CA ILE A 221 12.79 1.30 -18.31
C ILE A 221 13.72 2.45 -17.90
N SER A 222 13.59 2.91 -16.66
CA SER A 222 14.61 3.75 -16.02
C SER A 222 15.81 2.91 -15.59
N GLU A 223 16.98 3.55 -15.45
CA GLU A 223 18.19 2.89 -14.93
C GLU A 223 17.98 2.32 -13.51
N GLN A 224 17.19 3.03 -12.70
CA GLN A 224 16.84 2.62 -11.34
C GLN A 224 16.06 1.30 -11.32
N PHE A 225 15.34 0.94 -12.38
CA PHE A 225 14.66 -0.35 -12.48
C PHE A 225 15.67 -1.50 -12.44
N THR A 226 16.71 -1.42 -13.26
CA THR A 226 17.82 -2.39 -13.31
C THR A 226 18.51 -2.47 -11.95
N ARG A 227 18.87 -1.31 -11.37
CA ARG A 227 19.56 -1.24 -10.07
C ARG A 227 18.74 -1.82 -8.93
N LEU A 228 17.43 -1.52 -8.86
CA LEU A 228 16.56 -2.03 -7.81
C LEU A 228 16.32 -3.52 -7.97
N SER A 229 15.98 -3.97 -9.18
CA SER A 229 15.54 -5.34 -9.40
C SER A 229 16.70 -6.34 -9.46
N GLY A 230 17.93 -5.89 -9.71
CA GLY A 230 19.10 -6.74 -9.92
C GLY A 230 19.10 -7.45 -11.29
N TYR A 231 18.08 -7.22 -12.12
CA TYR A 231 18.02 -7.75 -13.48
C TYR A 231 18.64 -6.76 -14.48
N ASN A 232 19.36 -7.28 -15.47
CA ASN A 232 19.86 -6.47 -16.57
C ASN A 232 18.70 -5.93 -17.44
N SER A 233 18.89 -4.78 -18.08
CA SER A 233 17.94 -4.20 -19.02
C SER A 233 17.53 -5.17 -20.12
N GLN A 234 18.47 -5.96 -20.64
CA GLN A 234 18.22 -6.99 -21.66
C GLN A 234 17.29 -8.10 -21.19
N TYR A 235 17.27 -8.38 -19.89
CA TYR A 235 16.34 -9.36 -19.31
C TYR A 235 14.95 -8.75 -19.12
N ILE A 236 14.88 -7.51 -18.65
CA ILE A 236 13.63 -6.82 -18.29
C ILE A 236 12.81 -6.48 -19.55
N LEU A 237 13.47 -5.93 -20.57
CA LEU A 237 12.82 -5.46 -21.78
C LEU A 237 12.26 -6.65 -22.58
N GLY A 238 11.03 -6.51 -23.07
CA GLY A 238 10.30 -7.57 -23.77
C GLY A 238 9.56 -8.54 -22.86
N ARG A 239 9.69 -8.44 -21.53
CA ARG A 239 8.95 -9.27 -20.57
C ARG A 239 7.87 -8.49 -19.85
N ASN A 240 6.84 -9.19 -19.38
CA ASN A 240 5.86 -8.62 -18.45
C ASN A 240 6.46 -8.41 -17.06
N CYS A 241 6.08 -7.35 -16.34
CA CYS A 241 6.57 -7.04 -14.99
C CYS A 241 6.37 -8.15 -13.94
N ARG A 242 5.56 -9.18 -14.22
CA ARG A 242 5.27 -10.26 -13.26
C ARG A 242 6.49 -11.10 -12.86
N PHE A 243 7.63 -11.00 -13.56
CA PHE A 243 8.87 -11.67 -13.13
C PHE A 243 9.38 -11.16 -11.77
N LEU A 244 8.90 -10.00 -11.30
CA LEU A 244 9.18 -9.49 -9.96
C LEU A 244 8.33 -10.15 -8.88
N GLN A 245 7.31 -10.94 -9.23
CA GLN A 245 6.39 -11.54 -8.26
C GLN A 245 6.94 -12.87 -7.74
N GLY A 246 6.57 -13.24 -6.52
CA GLY A 246 7.02 -14.47 -5.86
C GLY A 246 6.06 -14.95 -4.76
N PRO A 247 6.52 -15.82 -3.84
CA PRO A 247 5.66 -16.52 -2.88
C PRO A 247 4.82 -15.61 -1.97
N GLY A 248 5.37 -14.47 -1.54
CA GLY A 248 4.71 -13.47 -0.69
C GLY A 248 3.87 -12.45 -1.48
N THR A 249 3.83 -12.53 -2.81
CA THR A 249 2.96 -11.67 -3.62
C THR A 249 1.50 -12.12 -3.51
N THR A 250 0.65 -11.26 -2.96
CA THR A 250 -0.76 -11.59 -2.73
C THR A 250 -1.54 -11.73 -4.04
N ILE A 251 -2.43 -12.73 -4.09
CA ILE A 251 -3.26 -13.00 -5.28
C ILE A 251 -4.23 -11.83 -5.54
N ASP A 252 -4.78 -11.24 -4.48
CA ASP A 252 -5.71 -10.13 -4.57
C ASP A 252 -5.09 -8.86 -5.18
N SER A 253 -3.84 -8.53 -4.83
CA SER A 253 -3.14 -7.39 -5.45
C SER A 253 -2.94 -7.61 -6.95
N ARG A 254 -2.59 -8.85 -7.37
CA ARG A 254 -2.49 -9.19 -8.80
C ARG A 254 -3.83 -9.04 -9.51
N ARG A 255 -4.91 -9.53 -8.88
CA ARG A 255 -6.28 -9.44 -9.40
C ARG A 255 -6.70 -7.99 -9.60
N ARG A 256 -6.49 -7.12 -8.59
CA ARG A 256 -6.83 -5.69 -8.67
C ARG A 256 -6.04 -4.97 -9.77
N ILE A 257 -4.74 -5.24 -9.88
CA ILE A 257 -3.92 -4.70 -10.97
C ILE A 257 -4.46 -5.13 -12.34
N ALA A 258 -4.78 -6.42 -12.51
CA ALA A 258 -5.28 -6.94 -13.77
C ALA A 258 -6.63 -6.31 -14.16
N ILE A 259 -7.57 -6.18 -13.21
CA ILE A 259 -8.87 -5.52 -13.42
C ILE A 259 -8.66 -4.07 -13.82
N SER A 260 -7.82 -3.31 -13.11
CA SER A 260 -7.60 -1.89 -13.42
C SER A 260 -6.95 -1.68 -14.80
N CYS A 261 -6.04 -2.57 -15.20
CA CYS A 261 -5.47 -2.57 -16.56
C CYS A 261 -6.56 -2.84 -17.61
N GLN A 262 -7.46 -3.81 -17.37
CA GLN A 262 -8.56 -4.13 -18.28
C GLN A 262 -9.56 -2.97 -18.39
N GLU A 263 -9.85 -2.29 -17.28
CA GLU A 263 -10.75 -1.14 -17.23
C GLU A 263 -10.11 0.16 -17.74
N ALA A 264 -8.82 0.14 -18.11
CA ALA A 264 -8.06 1.32 -18.50
C ALA A 264 -8.15 2.46 -17.46
N LYS A 265 -8.00 2.10 -16.18
CA LYS A 265 -8.03 3.05 -15.07
C LYS A 265 -6.67 3.15 -14.38
N ASP A 266 -6.41 4.34 -13.86
CA ASP A 266 -5.32 4.57 -12.92
C ASP A 266 -5.48 3.66 -11.70
N HIS A 267 -4.39 3.03 -11.25
CA HIS A 267 -4.39 2.17 -10.07
C HIS A 267 -3.12 2.32 -9.26
N THR A 268 -3.25 2.26 -7.94
CA THR A 268 -2.10 2.17 -7.04
C THR A 268 -2.27 0.94 -6.15
N GLU A 269 -1.23 0.13 -6.08
CA GLU A 269 -1.21 -1.12 -5.32
C GLU A 269 0.09 -1.22 -4.53
N ILE A 270 0.04 -1.85 -3.36
CA ILE A 270 1.24 -2.25 -2.62
C ILE A 270 1.33 -3.77 -2.69
N LEU A 271 2.48 -4.28 -3.10
CA LEU A 271 2.74 -5.72 -3.16
C LEU A 271 4.19 -6.04 -2.85
N VAL A 272 4.42 -7.24 -2.34
CA VAL A 272 5.78 -7.80 -2.20
C VAL A 272 6.25 -8.26 -3.57
N ASN A 273 7.44 -7.79 -3.94
CA ASN A 273 8.19 -8.20 -5.12
C ASN A 273 9.55 -8.77 -4.68
N TYR A 274 10.26 -9.38 -5.62
CA TYR A 274 11.53 -10.07 -5.42
C TYR A 274 12.56 -9.59 -6.42
N ARG A 275 13.78 -9.35 -5.93
CA ARG A 275 14.93 -9.05 -6.77
C ARG A 275 15.47 -10.34 -7.40
N ARG A 276 16.43 -10.20 -8.32
CA ARG A 276 17.11 -11.33 -8.97
C ARG A 276 17.78 -12.28 -7.98
N ASP A 277 18.29 -11.77 -6.86
CA ASP A 277 18.89 -12.56 -5.78
C ASP A 277 17.85 -13.23 -4.85
N GLY A 278 16.55 -13.07 -5.13
CA GLY A 278 15.46 -13.61 -4.33
C GLY A 278 15.13 -12.79 -3.08
N SER A 279 15.79 -11.67 -2.82
CA SER A 279 15.47 -10.81 -1.69
C SER A 279 14.11 -10.12 -1.88
N PRO A 280 13.22 -10.14 -0.86
CA PRO A 280 11.91 -9.53 -0.96
C PRO A 280 12.01 -8.01 -0.73
N PHE A 281 11.18 -7.25 -1.43
CA PHE A 281 10.99 -5.82 -1.20
C PHE A 281 9.51 -5.43 -1.35
N LEU A 282 9.05 -4.50 -0.52
CA LEU A 282 7.68 -3.99 -0.57
C LEU A 282 7.61 -2.84 -1.57
N CYS A 283 6.80 -3.01 -2.62
CA CYS A 283 6.72 -2.08 -3.72
C CYS A 283 5.37 -1.35 -3.71
N LEU A 284 5.40 -0.02 -3.60
CA LEU A 284 4.26 0.83 -3.94
C LEU A 284 4.30 1.07 -5.45
N VAL A 285 3.34 0.48 -6.17
CA VAL A 285 3.25 0.53 -7.63
C VAL A 285 2.06 1.40 -8.03
N MET A 286 2.32 2.39 -8.88
CA MET A 286 1.33 3.18 -9.57
C MET A 286 1.30 2.80 -11.05
N ILE A 287 0.11 2.58 -11.59
CA ILE A 287 -0.13 2.23 -12.99
C ILE A 287 -1.06 3.28 -13.58
N ALA A 288 -0.65 3.89 -14.70
CA ALA A 288 -1.44 4.90 -15.41
C ALA A 288 -1.55 4.54 -16.90
N PRO A 289 -2.77 4.44 -17.47
CA PRO A 289 -2.96 4.24 -18.90
C PRO A 289 -2.62 5.52 -19.68
N LEU A 290 -1.84 5.35 -20.74
CA LEU A 290 -1.45 6.41 -21.67
C LEU A 290 -2.33 6.31 -22.90
N LEU A 291 -3.28 7.24 -23.01
CA LEU A 291 -4.30 7.25 -24.06
C LEU A 291 -3.82 8.00 -25.30
N ASP A 292 -4.22 7.54 -26.47
CA ASP A 292 -4.07 8.26 -27.74
C ASP A 292 -5.12 9.38 -27.89
N SER A 293 -5.11 10.07 -29.04
CA SER A 293 -6.07 11.15 -29.34
C SER A 293 -7.51 10.67 -29.52
N ARG A 294 -7.73 9.36 -29.68
CA ARG A 294 -9.05 8.72 -29.81
C ARG A 294 -9.55 8.15 -28.48
N GLY A 295 -8.77 8.27 -27.41
CA GLY A 295 -9.09 7.74 -26.08
C GLY A 295 -8.72 6.27 -25.89
N ASN A 296 -8.02 5.64 -26.84
CA ASN A 296 -7.60 4.24 -26.72
C ASN A 296 -6.30 4.14 -25.93
N VAL A 297 -6.18 3.11 -25.09
CA VAL A 297 -4.92 2.82 -24.37
C VAL A 297 -3.84 2.45 -25.38
N ARG A 298 -2.78 3.25 -25.43
CA ARG A 298 -1.61 2.97 -26.25
C ARG A 298 -0.50 2.28 -25.47
N TYR A 299 -0.27 2.70 -24.23
CA TYR A 299 0.78 2.18 -23.34
C TYR A 299 0.30 2.25 -21.89
N PHE A 300 1.01 1.58 -20.98
CA PHE A 300 0.90 1.84 -19.54
C PHE A 300 2.20 2.41 -19.00
N LEU A 301 2.09 3.41 -18.14
CA LEU A 301 3.17 3.89 -17.29
C LEU A 301 3.10 3.16 -15.95
N GLY A 302 4.16 2.44 -15.60
CA GLY A 302 4.38 1.94 -14.25
C GLY A 302 5.38 2.83 -13.53
N ALA A 303 5.02 3.36 -12.37
CA ALA A 303 5.94 4.00 -11.44
C ALA A 303 6.00 3.20 -10.15
N GLN A 304 7.20 2.89 -9.67
CA GLN A 304 7.43 2.07 -8.50
C GLN A 304 8.31 2.79 -7.49
N VAL A 305 8.01 2.57 -6.21
CA VAL A 305 8.79 3.05 -5.08
C VAL A 305 8.97 1.91 -4.10
N ASP A 306 10.22 1.62 -3.72
CA ASP A 306 10.54 0.63 -2.70
C ASP A 306 10.31 1.22 -1.30
N ILE A 307 9.25 0.76 -0.63
CA ILE A 307 8.84 1.20 0.70
C ILE A 307 9.22 0.20 1.79
N SER A 308 10.13 -0.73 1.53
CA SER A 308 10.61 -1.73 2.49
C SER A 308 11.15 -1.09 3.77
N GLY A 309 11.90 0.01 3.64
CA GLY A 309 12.41 0.76 4.80
C GLY A 309 11.30 1.35 5.67
N LEU A 310 10.23 1.87 5.05
CA LEU A 310 9.07 2.38 5.79
C LEU A 310 8.32 1.24 6.50
N LEU A 311 8.20 0.07 5.86
CA LEU A 311 7.59 -1.11 6.46
C LEU A 311 8.42 -1.64 7.65
N LYS A 312 9.75 -1.71 7.51
CA LYS A 312 10.68 -2.14 8.56
C LYS A 312 10.53 -1.28 9.83
N ASN A 313 10.43 0.03 9.64
CA ASN A 313 10.31 1.00 10.73
C ASN A 313 8.86 1.27 11.14
N CYS A 314 7.87 0.53 10.61
CA CYS A 314 6.43 0.78 10.81
C CYS A 314 6.02 2.25 10.59
N SER A 315 6.75 2.95 9.70
CA SER A 315 6.64 4.40 9.54
C SER A 315 5.34 4.78 8.84
N GLY A 316 4.57 5.64 9.52
CA GLY A 316 3.30 6.18 9.06
C GLY A 316 2.14 5.18 8.96
N VAL A 317 2.29 4.03 9.63
CA VAL A 317 1.19 3.12 9.97
C VAL A 317 1.29 2.84 11.47
N GLU A 318 0.78 3.74 12.31
CA GLU A 318 0.96 3.67 13.77
C GLU A 318 0.33 2.41 14.37
N SER A 319 -0.77 1.95 13.78
CA SER A 319 -1.45 0.70 14.13
C SER A 319 -0.58 -0.54 13.94
N LEU A 320 0.29 -0.55 12.92
CA LEU A 320 1.23 -1.65 12.71
C LEU A 320 2.31 -1.64 13.79
N ALA A 321 2.82 -0.47 14.16
CA ALA A 321 3.82 -0.36 15.23
C ALA A 321 3.27 -0.92 16.57
N GLN A 322 2.04 -0.54 16.92
CA GLN A 322 1.34 -1.05 18.10
C GLN A 322 1.15 -2.59 18.04
N LEU A 323 0.75 -3.13 16.88
CA LEU A 323 0.58 -4.58 16.70
C LEU A 323 1.88 -5.35 16.93
N VAL A 324 2.99 -4.84 16.41
CA VAL A 324 4.32 -5.45 16.54
C VAL A 324 4.79 -5.44 17.98
N GLU A 325 4.56 -4.35 18.70
CA GLU A 325 4.89 -4.24 20.12
C GLU A 325 4.07 -5.23 20.96
N GLN A 326 2.75 -5.29 20.76
CA GLN A 326 1.87 -6.23 21.46
C GLN A 326 2.27 -7.70 21.24
N GLN A 327 2.63 -8.07 20.01
CA GLN A 327 3.06 -9.45 19.72
C GLN A 327 4.42 -9.77 20.36
N SER A 328 5.34 -8.81 20.40
CA SER A 328 6.64 -8.96 21.05
C SER A 328 6.47 -9.19 22.56
N GLN A 329 5.56 -8.44 23.21
CA GLN A 329 5.24 -8.60 24.62
C GLN A 329 4.54 -9.95 24.92
N LYS A 330 3.62 -10.41 24.05
CA LYS A 330 2.97 -11.73 24.19
C LYS A 330 3.97 -12.89 24.09
N HIS A 331 4.93 -12.81 23.17
CA HIS A 331 5.98 -13.82 23.06
C HIS A 331 6.93 -13.83 24.27
N ALA A 332 7.20 -12.67 24.89
CA ALA A 332 8.00 -12.59 26.11
C ALA A 332 7.26 -13.14 27.35
N ASN A 333 5.94 -13.02 27.40
CA ASN A 333 5.09 -13.46 28.52
C ASN A 333 4.47 -14.85 28.30
N SER A 334 4.98 -15.68 27.37
CA SER A 334 4.44 -17.00 27.06
C SER A 334 4.75 -18.10 28.11
N ALA A 335 4.99 -17.72 29.36
CA ALA A 335 5.01 -18.62 30.52
C ALA A 335 4.04 -18.07 31.57
N HIS A 336 2.90 -18.75 31.74
CA HIS A 336 1.71 -18.39 32.52
C HIS A 336 0.78 -17.38 31.86
N ASP A 337 -0.31 -17.86 31.25
CA ASP A 337 -1.63 -17.88 31.91
C ASP A 337 -2.67 -18.46 30.93
N ASP A 338 -3.19 -19.66 31.22
CA ASP A 338 -4.39 -20.20 30.57
C ASP A 338 -5.49 -20.34 31.64
N VAL A 339 -5.72 -19.24 32.35
CA VAL A 339 -6.91 -19.08 33.19
C VAL A 339 -8.00 -18.52 32.31
N ARG A 340 -9.00 -19.35 31.97
CA ARG A 340 -10.31 -18.89 31.52
C ARG A 340 -10.84 -17.88 32.54
N LYS A 341 -10.62 -16.58 32.30
CA LYS A 341 -11.29 -15.53 33.08
C LYS A 341 -12.79 -15.73 32.87
N LYS A 342 -13.51 -15.99 33.97
CA LYS A 342 -14.98 -16.00 33.98
C LYS A 342 -15.49 -14.68 33.37
N ALA A 343 -16.59 -14.75 32.61
CA ALA A 343 -17.22 -13.58 32.03
C ALA A 343 -17.68 -12.64 33.15
N ASP A 344 -16.99 -11.51 33.33
CA ASP A 344 -17.37 -10.47 34.29
C ASP A 344 -18.44 -9.57 33.63
N PRO A 345 -19.68 -9.50 34.18
CA PRO A 345 -20.71 -8.62 33.66
C PRO A 345 -20.27 -7.15 33.58
N LEU A 346 -19.39 -6.69 34.49
CA LEU A 346 -18.87 -5.33 34.50
C LEU A 346 -17.93 -5.06 33.31
N GLN A 347 -17.15 -6.06 32.91
CA GLN A 347 -16.29 -5.94 31.72
C GLN A 347 -17.13 -5.92 30.43
N ASN A 348 -18.20 -6.71 30.37
CA ASN A 348 -19.09 -6.74 29.21
C ASN A 348 -19.85 -5.41 29.05
N VAL A 349 -20.41 -4.85 30.14
CA VAL A 349 -21.09 -3.54 30.08
C VAL A 349 -20.14 -2.40 29.74
N LYS A 350 -18.89 -2.46 30.25
CA LYS A 350 -17.85 -1.50 29.87
C LYS A 350 -17.61 -1.55 28.36
N SER A 351 -17.36 -2.74 27.80
CA SER A 351 -17.12 -2.89 26.36
C SER A 351 -18.30 -2.46 25.49
N LEU A 352 -19.53 -2.67 25.97
CA LEU A 352 -20.74 -2.18 25.31
C LEU A 352 -20.83 -0.64 25.37
N SER A 353 -20.51 -0.05 26.52
CA SER A 353 -20.60 1.40 26.73
C SER A 353 -19.60 2.18 25.87
N GLU A 354 -18.42 1.62 25.61
CA GLU A 354 -17.40 2.19 24.73
C GLU A 354 -17.87 2.31 23.28
N MET A 355 -18.92 1.55 22.90
CA MET A 355 -19.49 1.54 21.55
C MET A 355 -20.70 2.48 21.38
N PHE A 356 -21.11 3.19 22.43
CA PHE A 356 -22.24 4.11 22.35
C PHE A 356 -21.88 5.37 21.55
N ASN A 357 -22.77 5.77 20.66
CA ASN A 357 -22.66 7.04 19.96
C ASN A 357 -23.04 8.22 20.88
N ALA A 358 -22.83 9.45 20.41
CA ALA A 358 -23.10 10.65 21.21
C ALA A 358 -24.55 10.76 21.71
N ALA A 359 -25.53 10.34 20.90
CA ALA A 359 -26.95 10.38 21.29
C ALA A 359 -27.27 9.33 22.37
N GLU A 360 -26.69 8.14 22.24
CA GLU A 360 -26.86 7.06 23.22
C GLU A 360 -26.18 7.37 24.54
N LEU A 361 -24.97 7.97 24.49
CA LEU A 361 -24.28 8.47 25.68
C LEU A 361 -25.06 9.60 26.36
N ASP A 362 -25.71 10.48 25.60
CA ASP A 362 -26.58 11.52 26.15
C ASP A 362 -27.80 10.91 26.87
N ILE A 363 -28.43 9.89 26.28
CA ILE A 363 -29.52 9.13 26.92
C ILE A 363 -29.04 8.46 28.21
N VAL A 364 -27.89 7.79 28.18
CA VAL A 364 -27.31 7.14 29.37
C VAL A 364 -26.91 8.17 30.43
N ARG A 365 -26.41 9.35 30.05
CA ARG A 365 -26.10 10.43 30.99
C ARG A 365 -27.37 10.98 31.66
N LYS A 366 -28.45 11.16 30.88
CA LYS A 366 -29.72 11.72 31.38
C LYS A 366 -30.52 10.75 32.25
N HIS A 367 -30.51 9.46 31.92
CA HIS A 367 -31.39 8.46 32.56
C HIS A 367 -30.65 7.32 33.26
N GLY A 368 -29.33 7.20 33.07
CA GLY A 368 -28.52 6.12 33.61
C GLY A 368 -28.57 6.08 35.14
N GLY A 369 -28.79 4.89 35.68
CA GLY A 369 -28.84 4.67 37.12
C GLY A 369 -30.12 5.15 37.81
N ALA A 370 -31.06 5.83 37.14
CA ALA A 370 -32.31 6.29 37.77
C ALA A 370 -33.09 5.15 38.44
N LEU A 371 -33.19 4.00 37.77
CA LEU A 371 -33.87 2.82 38.31
C LEU A 371 -33.06 2.10 39.41
N SER A 372 -31.72 2.09 39.26
CA SER A 372 -30.82 1.53 40.28
C SER A 372 -30.84 2.37 41.54
N LYS A 373 -30.94 3.70 41.42
CA LYS A 373 -31.12 4.62 42.54
C LYS A 373 -32.43 4.31 43.25
N VAL A 374 -33.55 4.12 42.55
CA VAL A 374 -34.84 3.74 43.18
C VAL A 374 -34.75 2.42 43.96
N LEU A 375 -33.97 1.45 43.48
CA LEU A 375 -33.76 0.16 44.15
C LEU A 375 -32.78 0.23 45.33
N ILE A 376 -31.88 1.22 45.35
CA ILE A 376 -30.86 1.41 46.40
C ILE A 376 -31.30 2.48 47.41
N SER A 377 -32.15 3.42 47.01
CA SER A 377 -32.69 4.52 47.83
C SER A 377 -33.77 4.08 48.82
N THR A 378 -34.03 2.77 48.94
CA THR A 378 -34.64 2.22 50.15
C THR A 378 -33.67 2.17 51.33
N SER A 379 -32.43 2.62 51.16
CA SER A 379 -31.50 2.89 52.25
C SER A 379 -30.67 4.15 51.99
N SER A 380 -30.89 5.16 52.84
CA SER A 380 -30.09 6.37 53.13
C SER A 380 -30.03 7.51 52.11
N ASP A 381 -30.68 8.61 52.56
CA ASP A 381 -30.41 10.07 52.52
C ASP A 381 -29.47 10.74 51.50
N GLU A 382 -29.88 11.99 51.25
CA GLU A 382 -29.43 13.06 50.37
C GLU A 382 -27.92 13.38 50.35
N SER A 383 -27.41 13.71 49.15
CA SER A 383 -26.66 14.95 48.92
C SER A 383 -26.48 15.18 47.42
N ASP A 384 -26.98 16.33 46.95
CA ASP A 384 -26.61 16.94 45.67
C ASP A 384 -25.13 17.34 45.69
N ASP A 385 -24.45 17.17 44.56
CA ASP A 385 -23.29 18.00 44.19
C ASP A 385 -23.20 18.09 42.66
N GLU A 386 -23.34 19.33 42.17
CA GLU A 386 -23.00 19.75 40.82
C GLU A 386 -21.49 19.60 40.59
N ILE A 387 -21.09 19.07 39.43
CA ILE A 387 -19.69 19.14 38.98
C ILE A 387 -19.64 19.94 37.68
N GLU A 388 -18.97 21.08 37.79
CA GLU A 388 -18.64 22.04 36.74
C GLU A 388 -17.89 21.43 35.55
N SER A 389 -18.20 21.99 34.38
CA SER A 389 -17.47 21.81 33.14
C SER A 389 -16.08 22.46 33.21
N GLY A 390 -15.04 21.65 33.38
CA GLY A 390 -13.65 22.07 33.18
C GLY A 390 -13.20 21.85 31.73
N SER A 391 -13.06 22.94 30.98
CA SER A 391 -12.42 22.96 29.66
C SER A 391 -10.90 22.85 29.79
N SER A 392 -10.28 21.95 29.02
CA SER A 392 -8.84 21.95 28.81
C SER A 392 -8.56 21.77 27.32
N MET A 393 -8.29 22.91 26.66
CA MET A 393 -7.55 22.97 25.41
C MET A 393 -6.06 22.93 25.73
N ASN A 394 -5.34 21.98 25.14
CA ASN A 394 -4.07 22.20 24.44
C ASN A 394 -3.45 20.84 24.06
N ASP A 395 -3.56 20.46 22.79
CA ASP A 395 -2.72 19.42 22.20
C ASP A 395 -2.12 19.99 20.89
N PRO A 396 -0.85 20.44 20.89
CA PRO A 396 -0.19 20.99 19.72
C PRO A 396 0.49 19.87 18.93
N ALA A 397 -0.30 19.02 18.26
CA ALA A 397 0.24 18.00 17.35
C ALA A 397 -0.65 17.74 16.12
N ALA A 398 -1.44 18.74 15.71
CA ALA A 398 -2.22 18.72 14.49
C ALA A 398 -1.54 19.56 13.40
N GLY A 399 -0.42 19.08 12.87
CA GLY A 399 0.30 19.78 11.82
C GLY A 399 1.03 18.79 10.92
N LEU A 400 0.33 18.35 9.87
CA LEU A 400 0.82 17.88 8.54
C LEU A 400 -0.30 17.04 7.87
N MET A 401 -1.45 17.66 7.65
CA MET A 401 -2.51 17.12 6.80
C MET A 401 -2.52 17.91 5.50
N LEU A 402 -1.87 17.36 4.46
CA LEU A 402 -1.96 17.90 3.11
C LEU A 402 -3.41 17.71 2.62
N LYS A 403 -4.16 18.81 2.56
CA LYS A 403 -5.45 18.87 1.89
C LYS A 403 -5.23 18.75 0.39
N ASP A 404 -5.41 17.56 -0.15
CA ASP A 404 -5.67 17.41 -1.58
C ASP A 404 -6.92 16.55 -1.77
N GLY A 405 -7.98 17.20 -2.25
CA GLY A 405 -9.27 16.62 -2.57
C GLY A 405 -9.39 16.49 -4.08
N THR A 406 -9.26 15.26 -4.58
CA THR A 406 -9.79 14.87 -5.88
C THR A 406 -10.19 13.41 -5.78
N ALA A 407 -11.49 13.13 -5.80
CA ALA A 407 -12.01 11.79 -6.02
C ALA A 407 -11.62 11.35 -7.44
N GLY A 408 -11.11 10.12 -7.57
CA GLY A 408 -11.02 9.43 -8.87
C GLY A 408 -9.79 9.71 -9.74
N PHE A 409 -8.75 10.40 -9.28
CA PHE A 409 -7.49 10.56 -10.02
C PHE A 409 -6.30 10.30 -9.11
N LEU A 410 -5.18 9.83 -9.69
CA LEU A 410 -3.91 9.63 -8.99
C LEU A 410 -3.58 10.83 -8.08
N SER A 411 -3.74 10.62 -6.77
CA SER A 411 -3.29 11.52 -5.73
C SER A 411 -1.88 11.12 -5.32
N GLY A 412 -0.99 12.10 -5.13
CA GLY A 412 0.39 11.87 -4.67
C GLY A 412 1.43 12.52 -5.58
N ILE A 413 2.67 12.03 -5.52
CA ILE A 413 3.83 12.63 -6.20
C ILE A 413 3.73 12.66 -7.72
N TYR A 414 3.12 11.64 -8.34
CA TYR A 414 2.95 11.54 -9.77
C TYR A 414 1.64 12.15 -10.28
N LYS A 415 1.03 13.05 -9.51
CA LYS A 415 -0.16 13.80 -9.96
C LYS A 415 0.13 14.62 -11.22
N HIS A 416 1.36 15.13 -11.35
CA HIS A 416 1.79 16.01 -12.44
C HIS A 416 3.01 15.42 -13.15
N TYR A 417 2.79 14.72 -14.26
CA TYR A 417 3.87 14.18 -15.08
C TYR A 417 3.67 14.44 -16.58
N LEU A 418 4.79 14.41 -17.32
CA LEU A 418 4.84 14.47 -18.77
C LEU A 418 5.77 13.37 -19.30
N LEU A 419 5.46 12.84 -20.48
CA LEU A 419 6.36 11.96 -21.22
C LEU A 419 6.82 12.67 -22.48
N LEU A 420 8.13 12.81 -22.65
CA LEU A 420 8.74 13.53 -23.76
C LEU A 420 9.44 12.58 -24.73
N ARG A 421 9.49 12.96 -26.01
CA ARG A 421 10.43 12.35 -26.96
C ARG A 421 11.89 12.61 -26.56
N PRO A 422 12.85 11.78 -27.01
CA PRO A 422 14.27 12.06 -26.88
C PRO A 422 14.66 13.39 -27.54
N ALA A 423 15.76 13.97 -27.09
CA ALA A 423 16.31 15.19 -27.68
C ALA A 423 17.05 14.89 -28.99
N PRO A 424 17.00 15.79 -29.99
CA PRO A 424 15.94 16.76 -30.29
C PRO A 424 14.70 16.06 -30.90
N PRO A 425 13.43 16.53 -30.74
CA PRO A 425 12.99 17.88 -30.33
C PRO A 425 12.36 18.02 -28.93
N LEU A 426 12.41 17.01 -28.05
CA LEU A 426 11.77 17.05 -26.71
C LEU A 426 10.26 17.43 -26.74
N ARG A 427 9.51 16.86 -27.68
CA ARG A 427 8.05 17.08 -27.76
C ARG A 427 7.30 16.30 -26.68
N ILE A 428 6.28 16.92 -26.11
CA ILE A 428 5.38 16.29 -25.14
C ILE A 428 4.47 15.29 -25.86
N LEU A 429 4.56 14.00 -25.55
CA LEU A 429 3.72 12.95 -26.13
C LEU A 429 2.50 12.65 -25.26
N PHE A 430 2.72 12.54 -23.95
CA PHE A 430 1.67 12.28 -22.99
C PHE A 430 1.77 13.26 -21.83
N ALA A 431 0.62 13.56 -21.24
CA ALA A 431 0.50 14.38 -20.04
C ALA A 431 -0.45 13.70 -19.05
N SER A 432 -0.14 13.83 -17.77
CA SER A 432 -1.03 13.39 -16.70
C SER A 432 -2.41 14.06 -16.84
N PRO A 433 -3.50 13.44 -16.37
CA PRO A 433 -4.85 14.00 -16.48
C PRO A 433 -4.97 15.45 -16.01
N THR A 434 -4.24 15.82 -14.96
CA THR A 434 -4.23 17.17 -14.38
C THR A 434 -3.46 18.22 -15.21
N LEU A 435 -2.67 17.80 -16.20
CA LEU A 435 -1.88 18.66 -17.08
C LEU A 435 -2.40 18.68 -18.54
N ARG A 436 -3.49 17.95 -18.86
CA ARG A 436 -4.09 17.91 -20.21
C ARG A 436 -4.83 19.22 -20.53
N VAL A 437 -4.08 20.29 -20.77
CA VAL A 437 -4.60 21.55 -21.32
C VAL A 437 -4.51 21.55 -22.85
N PRO A 438 -5.45 22.20 -23.57
CA PRO A 438 -5.37 22.32 -25.03
C PRO A 438 -4.01 22.84 -25.51
N GLY A 439 -3.44 22.19 -26.52
CA GLY A 439 -2.13 22.56 -27.09
C GLY A 439 -0.90 22.18 -26.26
N ILE A 440 -1.03 21.39 -25.18
CA ILE A 440 0.15 20.86 -24.47
C ILE A 440 0.83 19.72 -25.24
N LEU A 441 0.03 18.81 -25.79
CA LEU A 441 0.55 17.67 -26.54
C LEU A 441 1.19 18.14 -27.84
N GLN A 442 2.25 17.47 -28.26
CA GLN A 442 3.11 17.80 -29.40
C GLN A 442 3.84 19.15 -29.30
N SER A 443 3.63 19.95 -28.26
CA SER A 443 4.36 21.19 -28.05
C SER A 443 5.81 20.92 -27.61
N PRO A 444 6.78 21.78 -27.97
CA PRO A 444 8.16 21.66 -27.49
C PRO A 444 8.22 21.91 -25.99
N PHE A 445 8.77 20.96 -25.24
CA PHE A 445 8.88 21.06 -23.78
C PHE A 445 9.62 22.33 -23.34
N LEU A 446 10.73 22.67 -24.00
CA LEU A 446 11.53 23.85 -23.66
C LEU A 446 10.78 25.18 -23.86
N ASN A 447 9.71 25.23 -24.68
CA ASN A 447 8.88 26.43 -24.82
C ASN A 447 7.97 26.65 -23.60
N ARG A 448 7.75 25.62 -22.77
CA ARG A 448 7.04 25.74 -21.49
C ARG A 448 7.96 26.13 -20.34
N ILE A 449 9.27 26.09 -20.56
CA ILE A 449 10.29 26.43 -19.58
C ILE A 449 10.73 27.88 -19.80
N GLY A 450 10.32 28.76 -18.89
CA GLY A 450 10.83 30.12 -18.80
C GLY A 450 12.09 30.20 -17.94
N GLY A 451 12.77 31.34 -18.03
CA GLY A 451 14.06 31.58 -17.36
C GLY A 451 15.13 32.06 -18.33
N SER A 452 16.37 32.17 -17.85
CA SER A 452 17.48 32.64 -18.68
C SER A 452 17.81 31.67 -19.82
N THR A 453 18.29 32.20 -20.94
CA THR A 453 18.75 31.40 -22.09
C THR A 453 19.81 30.37 -21.68
N ARG A 454 20.70 30.75 -20.76
CA ARG A 454 21.74 29.86 -20.21
C ARG A 454 21.13 28.63 -19.50
N MET A 455 20.20 28.83 -18.57
CA MET A 455 19.56 27.71 -17.85
C MET A 455 18.82 26.77 -18.82
N ARG A 456 18.14 27.33 -19.82
CA ARG A 456 17.43 26.54 -20.84
C ARG A 456 18.41 25.76 -21.72
N ALA A 457 19.56 26.33 -22.07
CA ALA A 457 20.62 25.65 -22.79
C ALA A 457 21.26 24.53 -21.94
N ASP A 458 21.54 24.78 -20.66
CA ASP A 458 22.08 23.77 -19.74
C ASP A 458 21.11 22.59 -19.59
N LEU A 459 19.81 22.87 -19.47
CA LEU A 459 18.76 21.86 -19.45
C LEU A 459 18.74 21.05 -20.75
N GLN A 460 18.81 21.72 -21.90
CA GLN A 460 18.86 21.07 -23.22
C GLN A 460 20.08 20.17 -23.39
N ASN A 461 21.26 20.62 -22.95
CA ASN A 461 22.49 19.85 -22.99
C ASN A 461 22.38 18.60 -22.11
N ALA A 462 21.78 18.70 -20.93
CA ALA A 462 21.56 17.54 -20.07
C ALA A 462 20.64 16.48 -20.69
N PHE A 463 19.61 16.91 -21.42
CA PHE A 463 18.76 16.00 -22.21
C PHE A 463 19.51 15.32 -23.35
N GLN A 464 20.50 15.98 -23.96
CA GLN A 464 21.36 15.40 -25.00
C GLN A 464 22.36 14.40 -24.42
N ASP A 465 22.93 14.71 -23.25
CA ASP A 465 23.84 13.83 -22.51
C ASP A 465 23.16 12.58 -21.95
N GLY A 466 21.82 12.56 -21.90
CA GLY A 466 21.06 11.44 -21.36
C GLY A 466 21.11 11.29 -19.85
N LYS A 467 21.48 12.35 -19.13
CA LYS A 467 21.57 12.34 -17.66
C LYS A 467 20.25 12.75 -17.04
N ALA A 468 19.84 12.05 -15.97
CA ALA A 468 18.74 12.50 -15.16
C ALA A 468 19.01 13.93 -14.64
N VAL A 469 18.01 14.81 -14.71
CA VAL A 469 18.17 16.22 -14.32
C VAL A 469 17.03 16.69 -13.44
N THR A 470 17.40 17.39 -12.38
CA THR A 470 16.47 18.12 -11.52
C THR A 470 16.76 19.61 -11.63
N ALA A 471 15.74 20.41 -11.92
CA ALA A 471 15.90 21.85 -12.05
C ALA A 471 14.69 22.61 -11.50
N ARG A 472 14.95 23.77 -10.89
CA ARG A 472 13.92 24.75 -10.56
C ARG A 472 13.68 25.65 -11.78
N VAL A 473 12.46 25.64 -12.29
CA VAL A 473 12.08 26.30 -13.54
C VAL A 473 10.87 27.22 -13.36
N LYS A 474 10.74 28.22 -14.23
CA LYS A 474 9.50 28.98 -14.37
C LYS A 474 8.60 28.27 -15.38
N TRP A 475 7.56 27.60 -14.91
CA TRP A 475 6.60 26.92 -15.78
C TRP A 475 5.62 27.93 -16.40
N LEU A 476 5.75 28.16 -17.72
CA LEU A 476 4.98 29.18 -18.43
C LEU A 476 3.53 28.73 -18.69
N ALA A 477 2.59 29.64 -18.45
CA ALA A 477 1.17 29.39 -18.73
C ALA A 477 0.91 29.25 -20.24
N VAL A 478 1.57 30.08 -21.05
CA VAL A 478 1.56 30.06 -22.52
C VAL A 478 2.95 29.70 -23.01
N PRO A 479 3.11 28.72 -23.92
CA PRO A 479 4.43 28.37 -24.43
C PRO A 479 5.05 29.53 -25.22
N ASN A 480 6.32 29.81 -24.97
CA ASN A 480 7.08 30.86 -25.65
C ASN A 480 8.49 30.36 -25.96
N ALA A 481 8.92 30.49 -27.22
CA ALA A 481 10.23 30.03 -27.67
C ALA A 481 11.39 30.75 -26.96
N ASN A 482 11.21 32.02 -26.58
CA ASN A 482 12.21 32.84 -25.90
C ASN A 482 12.20 32.64 -24.38
N GLY A 483 11.22 31.91 -23.84
CA GLY A 483 11.11 31.66 -22.40
C GLY A 483 10.51 32.84 -21.62
N GLU A 484 9.95 33.81 -22.33
CA GLU A 484 9.28 34.98 -21.77
C GLU A 484 7.79 34.69 -21.47
N GLY A 485 7.26 35.34 -20.44
CA GLY A 485 5.84 35.28 -20.10
C GLY A 485 5.57 35.04 -18.62
N VAL A 486 4.28 35.00 -18.30
CA VAL A 486 3.78 34.71 -16.95
C VAL A 486 3.83 33.20 -16.72
N GLY A 487 4.33 32.81 -15.55
CA GLY A 487 4.49 31.42 -15.19
C GLY A 487 4.67 31.23 -13.70
N THR A 488 4.44 30.01 -13.24
CA THR A 488 4.59 29.62 -11.83
C THR A 488 5.91 28.90 -11.63
N THR A 489 6.59 29.15 -10.52
CA THR A 489 7.78 28.37 -10.15
C THR A 489 7.40 26.90 -9.92
N ARG A 490 8.16 25.99 -10.53
CA ARG A 490 8.03 24.54 -10.34
C ARG A 490 9.42 23.90 -10.33
N TRP A 491 9.54 22.77 -9.68
CA TRP A 491 10.66 21.85 -9.89
C TRP A 491 10.29 20.84 -10.95
N VAL A 492 11.24 20.53 -11.83
CA VAL A 492 11.14 19.44 -12.80
C VAL A 492 12.19 18.41 -12.46
N HIS A 493 11.77 17.14 -12.34
CA HIS A 493 12.66 15.99 -12.24
C HIS A 493 12.50 15.14 -13.49
N CYS A 494 13.56 15.05 -14.29
CA CYS A 494 13.59 14.44 -15.60
C CYS A 494 14.41 13.15 -15.53
N THR A 495 13.77 12.01 -15.76
CA THR A 495 14.37 10.68 -15.76
C THR A 495 14.36 10.08 -17.17
N PRO A 496 15.50 9.65 -17.73
CA PRO A 496 15.55 8.99 -19.03
C PRO A 496 15.03 7.56 -18.93
N LEU A 497 14.27 7.13 -19.94
CA LEU A 497 13.79 5.76 -20.10
C LEU A 497 14.42 5.15 -21.35
N SER A 498 15.21 4.10 -21.16
CA SER A 498 15.99 3.45 -22.22
C SER A 498 15.24 2.29 -22.86
N HIS A 499 15.46 2.10 -24.16
CA HIS A 499 15.01 0.94 -24.94
C HIS A 499 16.11 -0.14 -25.01
N VAL A 500 15.82 -1.27 -25.67
CA VAL A 500 16.72 -2.44 -25.84
C VAL A 500 18.07 -2.07 -26.46
N SER A 501 18.11 -1.06 -27.32
CA SER A 501 19.35 -0.58 -27.94
C SER A 501 20.23 0.27 -27.01
N GLY A 502 19.82 0.50 -25.76
CA GLY A 502 20.49 1.38 -24.80
C GLY A 502 20.22 2.87 -25.02
N GLY A 503 19.67 3.25 -26.17
CA GLY A 503 19.25 4.61 -26.45
C GLY A 503 18.00 5.02 -25.65
N ILE A 504 17.87 6.32 -25.40
CA ILE A 504 16.71 6.89 -24.72
C ILE A 504 15.51 6.80 -25.65
N GLY A 505 14.44 6.15 -25.21
CA GLY A 505 13.18 6.09 -25.92
C GLY A 505 12.21 7.18 -25.50
N LEU A 506 12.16 7.53 -24.20
CA LEU A 506 11.34 8.60 -23.65
C LEU A 506 12.00 9.26 -22.44
N TRP A 507 11.55 10.46 -22.10
CA TRP A 507 11.84 11.09 -20.81
C TRP A 507 10.58 11.14 -19.96
N MET A 508 10.69 10.69 -18.72
CA MET A 508 9.69 10.90 -17.68
C MET A 508 10.00 12.19 -16.94
N VAL A 509 9.06 13.14 -16.95
CA VAL A 509 9.21 14.43 -16.26
C VAL A 509 8.15 14.54 -15.19
N VAL A 510 8.57 14.61 -13.92
CA VAL A 510 7.71 14.86 -12.77
C VAL A 510 7.77 16.35 -12.42
N LEU A 511 6.61 17.00 -12.30
CA LEU A 511 6.49 18.42 -11.97
C LEU A 511 6.03 18.58 -10.53
N VAL A 512 6.85 19.25 -9.72
CA VAL A 512 6.59 19.46 -8.30
C VAL A 512 6.43 20.96 -8.04
N ARG A 513 5.40 21.36 -7.27
CA ARG A 513 5.27 22.75 -6.83
C ARG A 513 6.19 22.97 -5.61
N PRO A 514 6.90 24.11 -5.52
CA PRO A 514 7.46 24.52 -4.24
C PRO A 514 6.33 24.72 -3.23
N ASP A 515 6.56 24.31 -1.99
CA ASP A 515 5.61 24.48 -0.89
C ASP A 515 5.31 25.96 -0.60
#